data_AF-A0A0C9TPP8-F1
#
_entry.id   AF-A0A0C9TPP8-F1
#
_cell.length_a   1.000
_cell.length_b   1.000
_cell.length_c   1.000
_cell.angle_alpha   90.00
_cell.angle_beta   90.00
_cell.angle_gamma   90.00
#
_symmetry.space_group_name_H-M   'P 1'
#
loop_
_entity.id
_entity.type
_entity.pdbx_description
1 polymer ?
#
loop_
_entity_poly.entity_id
_entity_poly.type
_entity_poly.pdbx_seq_one_letter_code
_entity_poly.pdbx_strand_id
1 'polypeptide(L)'
;GYPLWNPEPDSKLPESCRDEGLRIGDVGIVKDGNFDVLFNICLPKEHPLNQWGGVPETFKQVPISLSQTSLYSFSDCPGFVMSAKYFPCNGTVSVAAPLQFSLDCQFSPPSEKGAILILPEGAASENLLNLRAVTEEAQASGESWYRYAYLERGRTAINNDSLFLVTGFNKASSW
;
A
#
# COMPACT_ATOMS: atom_id res chain seq x y z
N GLY A 1 -0.28 5.25 6.14
CA GLY A 1 -0.36 4.72 4.76
C GLY A 1 -0.63 5.85 3.79
N TYR A 2 -0.45 5.59 2.50
CA TYR A 2 -0.79 6.53 1.42
C TYR A 2 -2.04 6.00 0.70
N PRO A 3 -3.17 6.74 0.66
CA PRO A 3 -4.36 6.27 -0.02
C PRO A 3 -4.20 6.36 -1.54
N LEU A 4 -4.50 5.27 -2.25
CA LEU A 4 -4.60 5.22 -3.70
C LEU A 4 -6.09 5.26 -4.09
N TRP A 5 -6.49 6.20 -4.95
CA TRP A 5 -7.87 6.24 -5.46
C TRP A 5 -8.05 5.48 -6.78
N ASN A 6 -6.95 5.05 -7.40
CA ASN A 6 -6.96 4.13 -8.53
C ASN A 6 -5.98 2.97 -8.28
N PRO A 7 -6.33 2.00 -7.40
CA PRO A 7 -5.41 0.96 -6.93
C PRO A 7 -5.16 -0.16 -7.95
N GLU A 8 -5.81 -0.13 -9.11
CA GLU A 8 -5.72 -1.20 -10.11
C GLU A 8 -4.29 -1.34 -10.66
N PRO A 9 -3.71 -2.56 -10.69
CA PRO A 9 -2.35 -2.76 -11.16
C PRO A 9 -2.22 -2.45 -12.66
N ASP A 10 -1.04 -2.03 -13.12
CA ASP A 10 -0.80 -1.80 -14.54
C ASP A 10 -1.05 -3.08 -15.34
N SER A 11 -1.95 -2.98 -16.32
CA SER A 11 -2.27 -4.04 -17.29
C SER A 11 -1.04 -4.69 -17.94
N LYS A 12 0.09 -3.99 -18.04
CA LYS A 12 1.33 -4.49 -18.64
C LYS A 12 2.17 -5.36 -17.71
N LEU A 13 1.87 -5.40 -16.42
CA LEU A 13 2.56 -6.28 -15.48
C LEU A 13 2.30 -7.75 -15.83
N PRO A 14 3.21 -8.67 -15.48
CA PRO A 14 2.97 -10.10 -15.59
C PRO A 14 1.66 -10.51 -14.88
N GLU A 15 0.93 -11.47 -15.44
CA GLU A 15 -0.40 -11.87 -14.95
C GLU A 15 -0.40 -12.24 -13.47
N SER A 16 0.55 -13.09 -13.04
CA SER A 16 0.71 -13.44 -11.62
C SER A 16 0.96 -12.25 -10.71
N CYS A 17 1.55 -11.17 -11.23
CA CYS A 17 1.78 -9.95 -10.46
C CYS A 17 0.53 -9.08 -10.38
N ARG A 18 -0.33 -9.09 -11.40
CA ARG A 18 -1.62 -8.38 -11.40
C ARG A 18 -2.60 -9.01 -10.42
N ASP A 19 -2.70 -10.33 -10.42
CA ASP A 19 -3.64 -11.06 -9.55
C ASP A 19 -3.32 -10.85 -8.05
N GLU A 20 -2.03 -10.78 -7.73
CA GLU A 20 -1.56 -10.56 -6.36
C GLU A 20 -1.62 -9.07 -5.96
N GLY A 21 -1.47 -8.16 -6.93
CA GLY A 21 -1.42 -6.72 -6.73
C GLY A 21 -0.17 -6.26 -5.98
N LEU A 22 -0.28 -5.10 -5.30
CA LEU A 22 0.80 -4.53 -4.50
C LEU A 22 1.16 -5.44 -3.33
N ARG A 23 2.44 -5.53 -3.02
CA ARG A 23 2.99 -6.39 -1.97
C ARG A 23 4.11 -5.68 -1.22
N ILE A 24 4.43 -6.22 -0.05
CA ILE A 24 5.56 -5.73 0.74
C ILE A 24 6.85 -5.85 -0.09
N GLY A 25 7.69 -4.82 -0.04
CA GLY A 25 8.93 -4.73 -0.79
C GLY A 25 8.80 -4.05 -2.15
N ASP A 26 7.58 -3.75 -2.63
CA ASP A 26 7.41 -3.02 -3.89
C ASP A 26 8.01 -1.61 -3.76
N VAL A 27 8.91 -1.30 -4.69
CA VAL A 27 9.45 0.05 -4.89
C VAL A 27 8.78 0.62 -6.12
N GLY A 28 8.22 1.81 -5.98
CA GLY A 28 7.44 2.40 -7.05
C GLY A 28 7.19 3.88 -6.86
N ILE A 29 6.46 4.45 -7.81
CA ILE A 29 6.08 5.86 -7.76
C ILE A 29 4.56 6.01 -7.72
N VAL A 30 4.08 6.92 -6.89
CA VAL A 30 2.67 7.29 -6.92
C VAL A 30 2.48 8.37 -7.96
N LYS A 31 1.60 8.11 -8.93
CA LYS A 31 1.24 9.07 -9.98
C LYS A 31 -0.25 8.96 -10.29
N ASP A 32 -0.94 10.10 -10.30
CA ASP A 32 -2.37 10.19 -10.65
C ASP A 32 -3.26 9.24 -9.83
N GLY A 33 -2.88 8.96 -8.58
CA GLY A 33 -3.61 8.08 -7.66
C GLY A 33 -3.38 6.59 -7.85
N ASN A 34 -2.52 6.21 -8.78
CA ASN A 34 -2.06 4.86 -9.01
C ASN A 34 -0.63 4.68 -8.47
N PHE A 35 -0.29 3.44 -8.13
CA PHE A 35 1.08 3.07 -7.75
C PHE A 35 1.74 2.32 -8.90
N ASP A 36 2.76 2.94 -9.48
CA ASP A 36 3.55 2.35 -10.53
C ASP A 36 4.71 1.54 -9.97
N VAL A 37 4.57 0.22 -10.03
CA VAL A 37 5.58 -0.71 -9.52
C VAL A 37 6.79 -0.74 -10.46
N LEU A 38 7.96 -0.46 -9.90
CA LEU A 38 9.22 -0.51 -10.63
C LEU A 38 9.90 -1.87 -10.46
N PHE A 39 10.08 -2.31 -9.22
CA PHE A 39 10.67 -3.60 -8.83
C PHE A 39 10.30 -3.91 -7.37
N ASN A 40 10.70 -5.07 -6.86
CA ASN A 40 10.49 -5.48 -5.49
C ASN A 40 11.81 -5.93 -4.82
N ILE A 41 12.16 -5.33 -3.68
CA ILE A 41 13.41 -5.62 -2.96
C ILE A 41 13.38 -6.96 -2.21
N CYS A 42 12.21 -7.50 -1.91
CA CYS A 42 12.06 -8.77 -1.19
C CYS A 42 12.16 -9.98 -2.11
N LEU A 43 11.93 -9.78 -3.41
CA LEU A 43 11.99 -10.83 -4.43
C LEU A 43 13.39 -10.91 -5.06
N PRO A 44 13.81 -12.09 -5.53
CA PRO A 44 15.08 -12.24 -6.23
C PRO A 44 15.07 -11.46 -7.55
N LYS A 45 16.26 -11.15 -8.08
CA LYS A 45 16.39 -10.43 -9.37
C LYS A 45 15.76 -11.21 -10.53
N GLU A 46 15.71 -12.53 -10.41
CA GLU A 46 15.16 -13.47 -11.37
C GLU A 46 13.63 -13.59 -11.29
N HIS A 47 13.00 -12.98 -10.29
CA HIS A 47 11.54 -13.00 -10.19
C HIS A 47 10.91 -12.28 -11.39
N PRO A 48 9.79 -12.79 -11.96
CA PRO A 48 9.15 -12.17 -13.13
C PRO A 48 8.89 -10.67 -12.99
N LEU A 49 8.46 -10.20 -11.81
CA LEU A 49 8.28 -8.78 -11.51
C LEU A 49 9.57 -7.97 -11.69
N ASN A 50 10.69 -8.48 -11.18
CA ASN A 50 12.00 -7.82 -11.25
C ASN A 50 12.65 -7.97 -12.63
N GLN A 51 12.31 -9.01 -13.39
CA GLN A 51 12.78 -9.18 -14.76
C GLN A 51 12.00 -8.32 -15.76
N TRP A 52 10.70 -8.08 -15.51
CA TRP A 52 9.82 -7.40 -16.45
C TRP A 52 10.32 -6.01 -16.85
N GLY A 53 10.71 -5.20 -15.86
CA GLY A 53 11.29 -3.88 -16.08
C GLY A 53 12.76 -3.75 -15.68
N GLY A 54 13.40 -4.86 -15.29
CA GLY A 54 14.72 -4.86 -14.69
C GLY A 54 14.75 -4.33 -13.26
N VAL A 55 15.97 -4.16 -12.75
CA VAL A 55 16.26 -3.60 -11.42
C VAL A 55 17.45 -2.65 -11.52
N PRO A 56 17.62 -1.72 -10.57
CA PRO A 56 18.81 -0.86 -10.52
C PRO A 56 20.12 -1.66 -10.53
N GLU A 57 21.20 -1.09 -11.06
CA GLU A 57 22.51 -1.75 -11.06
C GLU A 57 22.97 -2.14 -9.66
N THR A 58 22.69 -1.29 -8.67
CA THR A 58 23.01 -1.51 -7.25
C THR A 58 21.99 -2.39 -6.52
N PHE A 59 21.12 -3.11 -7.25
CA PHE A 59 20.07 -3.91 -6.65
C PHE A 59 20.63 -4.92 -5.65
N LYS A 60 20.04 -4.92 -4.47
CA LYS A 60 20.31 -5.86 -3.40
C LYS A 60 18.99 -6.37 -2.84
N GLN A 61 18.83 -7.69 -2.85
CA GLN A 61 17.65 -8.30 -2.25
C GLN A 61 17.69 -8.16 -0.72
N VAL A 62 16.54 -7.87 -0.13
CA VAL A 62 16.27 -7.89 1.31
C VAL A 62 15.22 -8.98 1.57
N PRO A 63 15.64 -10.23 1.82
CA PRO A 63 14.72 -11.31 2.08
C PRO A 63 13.91 -11.03 3.35
N ILE A 64 12.60 -11.22 3.26
CA ILE A 64 11.68 -11.11 4.39
C ILE A 64 11.03 -12.46 4.60
N SER A 65 11.07 -12.96 5.83
CA SER A 65 10.37 -14.18 6.23
C SER A 65 8.97 -13.85 6.77
N LEU A 66 8.06 -14.83 6.70
CA LEU A 66 6.69 -14.70 7.20
C LEU A 66 6.61 -14.36 8.70
N SER A 67 7.65 -14.67 9.48
CA SER A 67 7.71 -14.29 10.90
C SER A 67 8.01 -12.80 11.12
N GLN A 68 8.39 -12.08 10.07
CA GLN A 68 8.65 -10.64 10.08
C GLN A 68 7.44 -9.81 9.63
N THR A 69 6.34 -10.47 9.25
CA THR A 69 5.07 -9.85 8.85
C THR A 69 3.99 -10.14 9.89
N SER A 70 3.14 -9.15 10.14
CA SER A 70 1.90 -9.32 10.88
C SER A 70 0.73 -9.23 9.92
N LEU A 71 -0.12 -10.25 9.93
CA LEU A 71 -1.35 -10.32 9.15
C LEU A 71 -2.53 -10.13 10.10
N TYR A 72 -3.33 -9.11 9.84
CA TYR A 72 -4.57 -8.82 10.55
C TYR A 72 -5.71 -8.80 9.53
N SER A 73 -6.64 -9.74 9.62
CA SER A 73 -7.86 -9.71 8.80
C SER A 73 -8.98 -9.03 9.58
N PHE A 74 -9.55 -7.97 9.04
CA PHE A 74 -10.76 -7.32 9.55
C PHE A 74 -12.03 -7.85 8.87
N SER A 75 -11.95 -9.05 8.28
CA SER A 75 -13.03 -9.68 7.50
C SER A 75 -14.33 -9.87 8.29
N ASP A 76 -14.28 -9.86 9.62
CA ASP A 76 -15.44 -10.09 10.49
C ASP A 76 -16.10 -8.80 11.00
N CYS A 77 -15.69 -7.62 10.51
CA CYS A 77 -16.23 -6.32 10.94
C CYS A 77 -16.89 -5.56 9.76
N PRO A 78 -18.17 -5.83 9.45
CA PRO A 78 -18.91 -5.05 8.45
C PRO A 78 -18.96 -3.57 8.83
N GLY A 79 -18.71 -2.67 7.88
CA GLY A 79 -18.70 -1.23 8.10
C GLY A 79 -17.38 -0.68 8.65
N PHE A 80 -16.26 -1.37 8.40
CA PHE A 80 -14.93 -0.90 8.80
C PHE A 80 -14.59 0.42 8.10
N VAL A 81 -14.28 1.45 8.91
CA VAL A 81 -13.89 2.77 8.42
C VAL A 81 -12.38 2.89 8.43
N MET A 82 -11.80 3.02 7.25
CA MET A 82 -10.40 3.36 7.06
C MET A 82 -10.26 4.86 6.81
N SER A 83 -9.28 5.48 7.47
CA SER A 83 -9.01 6.89 7.23
C SER A 83 -7.52 7.18 7.08
N ALA A 84 -7.20 8.15 6.23
CA ALA A 84 -5.84 8.52 5.86
C ALA A 84 -5.02 9.15 7.03
N LYS A 85 -5.67 9.49 8.15
CA LYS A 85 -5.05 9.89 9.42
C LYS A 85 -5.81 9.23 10.58
N TYR A 86 -5.18 9.13 11.75
CA TYR A 86 -5.85 8.68 12.98
C TYR A 86 -6.94 9.68 13.37
N PHE A 87 -8.20 9.23 13.49
CA PHE A 87 -9.32 10.05 13.97
C PHE A 87 -9.97 9.36 15.18
N PRO A 88 -10.31 10.10 16.24
CA PRO A 88 -11.28 9.63 17.22
C PRO A 88 -12.67 9.62 16.56
N CYS A 89 -13.22 8.44 16.32
CA CYS A 89 -14.62 8.30 15.91
C CYS A 89 -15.50 8.23 17.16
N ASN A 90 -16.38 9.21 17.37
CA ASN A 90 -17.49 9.09 18.32
C ASN A 90 -18.67 8.44 17.57
N GLY A 91 -18.82 7.12 17.73
CA GLY A 91 -19.96 6.38 17.20
C GLY A 91 -21.08 6.30 18.22
N THR A 92 -22.30 6.65 17.82
CA THR A 92 -23.51 6.40 18.62
C THR A 92 -24.23 5.19 18.03
N VAL A 93 -24.31 4.12 18.81
CA VAL A 93 -25.11 2.94 18.44
C VAL A 93 -26.53 3.18 18.92
N SER A 94 -27.48 3.27 17.99
CA SER A 94 -28.90 3.31 18.32
C SER A 94 -29.58 2.01 17.92
N VAL A 95 -30.40 1.48 18.82
CA VAL A 95 -31.22 0.29 18.59
C VAL A 95 -32.68 0.75 18.59
N ALA A 96 -33.33 0.68 17.44
CA ALA A 96 -34.77 0.92 17.31
C ALA A 96 -35.50 -0.39 17.00
N ALA A 97 -36.63 -0.64 17.66
CA ALA A 97 -37.47 -1.79 17.38
C ALA A 97 -38.31 -1.55 16.09
N PRO A 98 -38.51 -2.58 15.24
CA PRO A 98 -37.96 -3.94 15.33
C PRO A 98 -36.48 -3.95 14.91
N LEU A 99 -35.60 -4.55 15.73
CA LEU A 99 -34.14 -4.73 15.59
C LEU A 99 -33.51 -4.13 14.32
N GLN A 100 -33.48 -2.80 14.24
CA GLN A 100 -32.70 -2.06 13.27
C GLN A 100 -31.54 -1.43 14.01
N PHE A 101 -30.33 -1.88 13.67
CA PHE A 101 -29.10 -1.28 14.16
C PHE A 101 -28.75 -0.13 13.22
N SER A 102 -28.78 1.10 13.73
CA SER A 102 -28.27 2.27 13.01
C SER A 102 -27.01 2.74 13.71
N LEU A 103 -25.90 2.80 12.95
CA LEU A 103 -24.64 3.34 13.40
C LEU A 103 -24.51 4.77 12.85
N ASP A 104 -24.74 5.75 13.71
CA ASP A 104 -24.51 7.15 13.36
C ASP A 104 -23.10 7.54 13.80
N CYS A 105 -22.20 7.68 12.82
CA CYS A 105 -20.85 8.17 13.00
C CYS A 105 -20.79 9.66 12.65
N GLN A 106 -20.56 10.53 13.64
CA GLN A 106 -20.32 11.94 13.39
C GLN A 106 -18.83 12.20 13.18
N PHE A 107 -18.48 12.74 12.02
CA PHE A 107 -17.09 13.05 11.66
C PHE A 107 -16.79 14.54 11.85
N SER A 108 -15.74 14.83 12.62
CA SER A 108 -15.21 16.18 12.81
C SER A 108 -13.73 16.18 12.43
N PRO A 109 -13.36 16.56 11.19
CA PRO A 109 -11.97 16.59 10.78
C PRO A 109 -11.21 17.71 11.51
N PRO A 110 -9.98 17.47 12.01
CA PRO A 110 -9.13 18.53 12.57
C PRO A 110 -8.41 19.34 11.48
N SER A 111 -8.56 19.00 10.18
CA SER A 111 -7.97 19.71 9.05
C SER A 111 -8.86 19.64 7.80
N GLU A 112 -8.77 20.63 6.90
CA GLU A 112 -9.57 20.75 5.67
C GLU A 112 -9.46 19.58 4.67
N LYS A 113 -8.53 18.64 4.86
CA LYS A 113 -8.31 17.50 3.96
C LYS A 113 -8.40 16.18 4.73
N GLY A 114 -9.41 15.39 4.39
CA GLY A 114 -9.62 14.04 4.89
C GLY A 114 -10.52 13.27 3.93
N ALA A 115 -10.36 11.95 3.89
CA ALA A 115 -11.23 11.04 3.17
C ALA A 115 -11.62 9.89 4.10
N ILE A 116 -12.85 9.43 3.95
CA ILE A 116 -13.40 8.29 4.66
C ILE A 116 -13.64 7.22 3.61
N LEU A 117 -13.09 6.02 3.84
CA LEU A 117 -13.37 4.85 3.04
C LEU A 117 -14.17 3.86 3.90
N ILE A 118 -15.36 3.50 3.45
CA ILE A 118 -16.22 2.51 4.08
C ILE A 118 -16.01 1.20 3.34
N LEU A 119 -15.62 0.15 4.06
CA LEU A 119 -15.36 -1.16 3.49
C LEU A 119 -16.45 -2.13 3.96
N PRO A 120 -17.46 -2.42 3.13
CA PRO A 120 -18.60 -3.24 3.53
C PRO A 120 -18.19 -4.64 3.99
N GLU A 121 -17.17 -5.22 3.34
CA GLU A 121 -16.62 -6.55 3.60
C GLU A 121 -15.34 -6.51 4.45
N GLY A 122 -14.95 -5.33 4.96
CA GLY A 122 -13.71 -5.13 5.70
C GLY A 122 -12.47 -5.13 4.81
N ALA A 123 -11.29 -5.28 5.44
CA ALA A 123 -10.01 -5.37 4.75
C ALA A 123 -9.08 -6.38 5.42
N ALA A 124 -8.19 -6.97 4.63
CA ALA A 124 -6.99 -7.61 5.15
C ALA A 124 -5.87 -6.55 5.24
N SER A 125 -5.16 -6.51 6.36
CA SER A 125 -3.97 -5.68 6.54
C SER A 125 -2.76 -6.55 6.80
N GLU A 126 -1.69 -6.28 6.08
CA GLU A 126 -0.40 -6.92 6.30
C GLU A 126 0.66 -5.85 6.48
N ASN A 127 1.47 -5.96 7.54
CA ASN A 127 2.51 -4.99 7.85
C ASN A 127 3.78 -5.68 8.29
N LEU A 128 4.92 -5.15 7.87
CA LEU A 128 6.22 -5.52 8.43
C LEU A 128 6.32 -5.12 9.90
N LEU A 129 6.70 -6.09 10.74
CA LEU A 129 6.95 -5.89 12.16
C LEU A 129 8.33 -5.25 12.40
N ASN A 130 9.32 -5.62 11.60
CA ASN A 130 10.68 -5.11 11.70
C ASN A 130 11.07 -4.38 10.42
N LEU A 131 11.05 -3.04 10.49
CA LEU A 131 11.39 -2.17 9.37
C LEU A 131 12.89 -1.93 9.18
N ARG A 132 13.74 -2.44 10.08
CA ARG A 132 15.16 -2.07 10.11
C ARG A 132 15.87 -2.35 8.79
N ALA A 133 15.83 -3.59 8.32
CA ALA A 133 16.55 -3.99 7.11
C ALA A 133 16.04 -3.26 5.85
N VAL A 134 14.73 -3.09 5.72
CA VAL A 134 14.12 -2.38 4.57
C VAL A 134 14.40 -0.89 4.61
N THR A 135 14.45 -0.28 5.79
CA THR A 135 14.77 1.14 5.96
C THR A 135 16.24 1.42 5.71
N GLU A 136 17.13 0.58 6.23
CA GLU A 136 18.58 0.66 5.98
C GLU A 136 18.88 0.55 4.46
N GLU A 137 18.23 -0.38 3.76
CA GLU A 137 18.37 -0.52 2.32
C GLU A 137 17.79 0.69 1.55
N ALA A 138 16.60 1.17 1.93
CA ALA A 138 16.01 2.36 1.29
C ALA A 138 16.87 3.61 1.46
N GLN A 139 17.50 3.79 2.63
CA GLN A 139 18.41 4.89 2.89
C GLN A 139 19.71 4.77 2.09
N ALA A 140 20.27 3.56 1.99
CA ALA A 140 21.51 3.32 1.26
C ALA A 140 21.33 3.44 -0.27
N SER A 141 20.17 3.01 -0.78
CA SER A 141 19.95 2.81 -2.23
C SER A 141 18.97 3.82 -2.84
N GLY A 142 18.36 4.71 -2.05
CA GLY A 142 17.30 5.62 -2.51
C GLY A 142 17.68 6.50 -3.70
N GLU A 143 18.90 7.04 -3.74
CA GLU A 143 19.38 7.81 -4.90
C GLU A 143 19.48 6.95 -6.17
N SER A 144 20.02 5.74 -6.03
CA SER A 144 20.13 4.78 -7.14
C SER A 144 18.75 4.40 -7.68
N TRP A 145 17.77 4.16 -6.79
CA TRP A 145 16.40 3.85 -7.18
C TRP A 145 15.73 5.01 -7.91
N TYR A 146 15.93 6.24 -7.44
CA TYR A 146 15.43 7.44 -8.12
C TYR A 146 16.04 7.58 -9.52
N ARG A 147 17.37 7.42 -9.63
CA ARG A 147 18.08 7.47 -10.92
C ARG A 147 17.59 6.40 -11.88
N TYR A 148 17.44 5.16 -11.41
CA TYR A 148 16.89 4.06 -12.19
C TYR A 148 15.46 4.39 -12.68
N ALA A 149 14.59 4.90 -11.80
CA ALA A 149 13.24 5.29 -12.16
C ALA A 149 13.22 6.37 -13.25
N TYR A 150 14.07 7.39 -13.11
CA TYR A 150 14.12 8.53 -14.02
C TYR A 150 14.80 8.20 -15.35
N LEU A 151 16.01 7.64 -15.31
CA LEU A 151 16.88 7.43 -16.47
C LEU A 151 16.56 6.14 -17.22
N GLU A 152 16.37 5.03 -16.51
CA GLU A 152 16.20 3.70 -17.13
C GLU A 152 14.74 3.38 -17.38
N ARG A 153 13.84 3.79 -16.47
CA ARG A 153 12.39 3.57 -16.60
C ARG A 153 11.64 4.76 -17.20
N GLY A 154 12.35 5.84 -17.55
CA GLY A 154 11.80 6.99 -18.26
C GLY A 154 10.73 7.76 -17.49
N ARG A 155 10.71 7.66 -16.15
CA ARG A 155 9.72 8.33 -15.31
C ARG A 155 10.20 9.74 -15.01
N THR A 156 9.97 10.65 -15.95
CA THR A 156 10.49 12.02 -15.90
C THR A 156 9.68 12.96 -15.00
N ALA A 157 8.44 12.57 -14.65
CA ALA A 157 7.54 13.33 -13.78
C ALA A 157 7.55 12.81 -12.33
N ILE A 158 8.73 12.47 -11.81
CA ILE A 158 8.91 12.08 -10.40
C ILE A 158 9.27 13.34 -9.60
N ASN A 159 8.50 13.63 -8.55
CA ASN A 159 8.91 14.62 -7.55
C ASN A 159 9.74 13.94 -6.46
N ASN A 160 10.51 14.72 -5.70
CA ASN A 160 11.39 14.19 -4.63
C ASN A 160 10.66 13.35 -3.56
N ASP A 161 9.35 13.53 -3.43
CA ASP A 161 8.45 12.85 -2.49
C ASP A 161 7.58 11.76 -3.14
N SER A 162 7.84 11.41 -4.41
CA SER A 162 7.02 10.48 -5.18
C SER A 162 7.52 9.04 -5.20
N LEU A 163 8.73 8.76 -4.70
CA LEU A 163 9.30 7.41 -4.62
C LEU A 163 8.92 6.75 -3.28
N PHE A 164 8.31 5.57 -3.35
CA PHE A 164 7.79 4.85 -2.20
C PHE A 164 8.32 3.42 -2.16
N LEU A 165 8.51 2.93 -0.93
CA LEU A 165 8.72 1.52 -0.62
C LEU A 165 7.55 1.02 0.20
N VAL A 166 6.88 -0.03 -0.26
CA VAL A 166 5.74 -0.64 0.42
C VAL A 166 6.24 -1.49 1.59
N THR A 167 5.91 -1.09 2.81
CA THR A 167 6.22 -1.83 4.05
C THR A 167 5.00 -2.49 4.69
N GLY A 168 3.83 -2.23 4.13
CA GLY A 168 2.56 -2.81 4.54
C GLY A 168 1.44 -2.29 3.63
N PHE A 169 0.30 -2.98 3.65
CA PHE A 169 -0.86 -2.62 2.85
C PHE A 169 -2.15 -3.01 3.55
N ASN A 170 -3.25 -2.43 3.05
CA ASN A 170 -4.60 -2.85 3.35
C ASN A 170 -5.29 -3.15 2.03
N LYS A 171 -5.83 -4.35 1.87
CA LYS A 171 -6.58 -4.79 0.69
C LYS A 171 -8.01 -5.08 1.07
N ALA A 172 -8.95 -4.61 0.26
CA ALA A 172 -10.38 -4.89 0.40
C ALA A 172 -10.90 -5.45 -0.92
N SER A 173 -11.88 -6.35 -0.84
CA SER A 173 -12.58 -6.92 -2.00
C SER A 173 -13.67 -6.00 -2.54
N SER A 174 -14.15 -5.05 -1.72
CA SER A 174 -15.17 -4.06 -2.06
C SER A 174 -14.88 -2.72 -1.36
N TRP A 175 -15.19 -1.61 -2.02
CA TRP A 175 -14.98 -0.24 -1.54
C TRP A 175 -16.00 0.73 -2.13
#